data_AF-A0A812VMY0-F1
#
_entry.id   AF-A0A812VMY0-F1
#
_cell.length_a   1.000
_cell.length_b   1.000
_cell.length_c   1.000
_cell.angle_alpha   90.00
_cell.angle_beta   90.00
_cell.angle_gamma   90.00
#
_symmetry.space_group_name_H-M   'P 1'
#
loop_
_entity.id
_entity.type
_entity.pdbx_description
1 polymer ?
#
loop_
_entity_poly.entity_id
_entity_poly.type
_entity_poly.pdbx_seq_one_letter_code
_entity_poly.pdbx_strand_id
1 'polypeptide(L)'
;MKCSGQRALLIALSLHVAHFCFSVQSPPWRPEELSLPAAKKRSPVFLLGPSHFLDRHLEEAKMESEVLGPHLRKLRGMDSMALEALPVFHSSTLRVLEEAYGCYSRTVLMVPNWYFGNRYVDSLVSDQLFHDLPPDAYNVVRERVKPMENEIMVRQGLSCLQHLASRFPDMKFIFWCMARRTLIPNHTSTVPLEGQYLQVSSRFRNNTLDVLQYSDRDTFTRHHMKDNNGHPKRQGYDLIFRLIESILP
;
A
#
# COMPACT_ATOMS: atom_id res chain seq x y z
N MET A 1 -4.07 -30.36 -36.00
CA MET A 1 -5.19 -30.51 -35.02
C MET A 1 -4.55 -30.85 -33.67
N LYS A 2 -4.24 -29.89 -32.78
CA LYS A 2 -5.14 -29.20 -31.83
C LYS A 2 -6.13 -30.14 -31.15
N CYS A 3 -5.78 -30.60 -29.95
CA CYS A 3 -6.58 -30.52 -28.70
C CYS A 3 -6.14 -31.59 -27.69
N SER A 4 -5.13 -31.25 -26.88
CA SER A 4 -4.92 -31.89 -25.55
C SER A 4 -4.54 -30.87 -24.46
N GLY A 5 -4.37 -29.59 -24.81
CA GLY A 5 -4.01 -28.49 -23.90
C GLY A 5 -5.11 -28.01 -22.93
N GLN A 6 -6.32 -28.58 -22.99
CA GLN A 6 -7.42 -28.19 -22.09
C GLN A 6 -7.46 -29.00 -20.77
N ARG A 7 -6.65 -30.06 -20.61
CA ARG A 7 -6.52 -30.78 -19.33
C ARG A 7 -5.38 -30.27 -18.44
N ALA A 8 -4.30 -29.71 -19.02
CA ALA A 8 -3.21 -29.12 -18.25
C ALA A 8 -3.61 -27.78 -17.58
N LEU A 9 -4.51 -27.01 -18.20
CA LEU A 9 -4.97 -25.73 -17.66
C LEU A 9 -5.90 -25.90 -16.44
N LEU A 10 -6.61 -27.03 -16.33
CA LEU A 10 -7.45 -27.34 -15.17
C LEU A 10 -6.64 -27.86 -13.96
N ILE A 11 -5.46 -28.45 -14.18
CA ILE A 11 -4.52 -28.83 -13.11
C ILE A 11 -3.80 -27.58 -12.55
N ALA A 12 -3.48 -26.61 -13.41
CA ALA A 12 -2.93 -25.33 -12.96
C ALA A 12 -3.94 -24.48 -12.16
N LEU A 13 -5.23 -24.53 -12.50
CA LEU A 13 -6.28 -23.81 -11.76
C LEU A 13 -6.66 -24.48 -10.42
N SER A 14 -6.39 -25.77 -10.24
CA SER A 14 -6.68 -26.49 -8.99
C SER A 14 -5.51 -26.50 -7.99
N LEU A 15 -4.28 -26.22 -8.45
CA LEU A 15 -3.09 -26.08 -7.57
C LEU A 15 -2.96 -24.71 -6.88
N HIS A 16 -3.63 -23.66 -7.35
CA HIS A 16 -3.70 -22.39 -6.60
C HIS A 16 -4.64 -22.47 -5.39
N VAL A 17 -5.47 -23.51 -5.31
CA VAL A 17 -6.42 -23.73 -4.21
C VAL A 17 -5.81 -24.51 -3.03
N ALA A 18 -4.58 -25.06 -3.12
CA ALA A 18 -4.08 -26.06 -2.16
C ALA A 18 -2.83 -25.68 -1.31
N HIS A 19 -2.30 -24.45 -1.37
CA HIS A 19 -1.16 -24.06 -0.50
C HIS A 19 -1.56 -23.45 0.86
N PHE A 20 -2.80 -23.71 1.27
CA PHE A 20 -3.05 -24.08 2.65
C PHE A 20 -2.62 -25.54 2.79
N CYS A 21 -1.50 -25.83 3.46
CA CYS A 21 -1.36 -26.88 4.48
C CYS A 21 0.12 -27.24 4.75
N PHE A 22 0.45 -27.26 6.05
CA PHE A 22 1.63 -27.86 6.71
C PHE A 22 2.95 -27.08 6.79
N SER A 23 3.17 -26.52 7.98
CA SER A 23 4.32 -26.79 8.85
C SER A 23 5.71 -26.75 8.20
N VAL A 24 6.38 -25.61 8.33
CA VAL A 24 7.78 -25.63 8.78
C VAL A 24 7.94 -24.48 9.75
N GLN A 25 8.43 -24.78 10.95
CA GLN A 25 8.97 -23.79 11.88
C GLN A 25 9.87 -22.83 11.07
N SER A 26 9.52 -21.55 11.00
CA SER A 26 10.49 -20.54 10.57
C SER A 26 11.72 -20.71 11.47
N PRO A 27 12.93 -20.92 10.92
CA PRO A 27 14.11 -21.10 11.75
C PRO A 27 14.28 -19.84 12.61
N PRO A 28 14.81 -19.94 13.85
CA PRO A 28 15.08 -18.78 14.67
C PRO A 28 16.08 -17.90 13.92
N TRP A 29 15.59 -16.79 13.38
CA TRP A 29 16.39 -15.86 12.60
C TRP A 29 17.40 -15.19 13.53
N ARG A 30 18.70 -15.36 13.24
CA ARG A 30 19.78 -14.66 13.93
C ARG A 30 20.09 -13.38 13.15
N PRO A 31 20.16 -12.19 13.80
CA PRO A 31 20.41 -10.91 13.13
C PRO A 31 21.83 -10.73 12.58
N GLU A 32 22.71 -11.73 12.75
CA GLU A 32 24.12 -11.62 12.47
C GLU A 32 24.38 -12.30 11.11
N GLU A 33 25.06 -11.60 10.21
CA GLU A 33 25.47 -12.03 8.85
C GLU A 33 24.55 -11.65 7.68
N LEU A 34 24.33 -10.34 7.50
CA LEU A 34 24.27 -9.76 6.14
C LEU A 34 25.12 -8.49 6.09
N SER A 35 26.44 -8.65 6.11
CA SER A 35 27.35 -7.60 5.63
C SER A 35 27.22 -7.53 4.10
N LEU A 36 26.22 -6.78 3.63
CA LEU A 36 26.08 -6.52 2.19
C LEU A 36 27.27 -5.66 1.73
N PRO A 37 28.00 -6.06 0.67
CA PRO A 37 29.01 -5.21 0.08
C PRO A 37 28.33 -3.92 -0.40
N ALA A 38 28.99 -2.77 -0.19
CA ALA A 38 28.49 -1.44 -0.53
C ALA A 38 27.96 -1.41 -1.97
N ALA A 39 26.64 -1.60 -2.13
CA ALA A 39 26.00 -1.64 -3.42
C ALA A 39 26.03 -0.22 -4.00
N LYS A 40 26.56 -0.09 -5.22
CA LYS A 40 26.41 1.12 -6.07
C LYS A 40 25.03 1.72 -5.86
N LYS A 41 24.96 3.02 -5.52
CA LYS A 41 23.72 3.75 -5.22
C LYS A 41 22.63 3.43 -6.25
N ARG A 42 21.74 2.52 -5.84
CA ARG A 42 20.53 2.07 -6.56
C ARG A 42 19.47 3.18 -6.45
N SER A 43 18.46 3.13 -7.33
CA SER A 43 17.41 4.14 -7.53
C SER A 43 17.14 5.04 -6.31
N PRO A 44 17.11 6.38 -6.46
CA PRO A 44 17.08 7.30 -5.31
C PRO A 44 15.82 7.15 -4.44
N VAL A 45 14.76 6.53 -4.95
CA VAL A 45 13.46 6.42 -4.30
C VAL A 45 13.00 4.97 -4.19
N PHE A 46 12.46 4.61 -3.04
CA PHE A 46 11.62 3.45 -2.85
C PHE A 46 10.16 3.88 -2.70
N LEU A 47 9.26 3.26 -3.48
CA LEU A 47 7.81 3.43 -3.34
C LEU A 47 7.19 2.10 -2.90
N LEU A 48 6.51 2.10 -1.75
CA LEU A 48 5.59 1.05 -1.36
C LEU A 48 4.17 1.46 -1.77
N GLY A 49 3.63 0.80 -2.79
CA GLY A 49 2.30 1.07 -3.35
C GLY A 49 1.19 0.15 -2.82
N PRO A 50 -0.09 0.55 -2.94
CA PRO A 50 -1.23 -0.36 -2.78
C PRO A 50 -1.30 -1.35 -3.96
N SER A 51 -2.17 -2.37 -3.87
CA SER A 51 -2.35 -3.44 -4.88
C SER A 51 -2.80 -2.96 -6.26
N HIS A 52 -3.08 -1.66 -6.40
CA HIS A 52 -3.34 -0.99 -7.67
C HIS A 52 -2.06 -0.57 -8.41
N PHE A 53 -0.88 -0.79 -7.81
CA PHE A 53 0.45 -0.55 -8.40
C PHE A 53 1.14 -1.83 -8.90
N LEU A 54 0.34 -2.84 -9.26
CA LEU A 54 0.83 -4.06 -9.92
C LEU A 54 1.36 -3.75 -11.32
N ASP A 55 2.43 -4.43 -11.74
CA ASP A 55 3.04 -4.32 -13.07
C ASP A 55 1.99 -4.38 -14.19
N ARG A 56 0.97 -5.24 -14.07
CA ARG A 56 -0.15 -5.34 -15.02
C ARG A 56 -0.90 -4.02 -15.26
N HIS A 57 -1.06 -3.18 -14.23
CA HIS A 57 -1.81 -1.93 -14.34
C HIS A 57 -0.97 -0.81 -14.96
N LEU A 58 0.34 -0.85 -14.73
CA LEU A 58 1.31 0.03 -15.40
C LEU A 58 1.43 -0.34 -16.88
N GLU A 59 1.48 -1.63 -17.19
CA GLU A 59 1.45 -2.16 -18.56
C GLU A 59 0.15 -1.78 -19.29
N GLU A 60 -1.02 -1.97 -18.66
CA GLU A 60 -2.32 -1.51 -19.17
C GLU A 60 -2.32 0.01 -19.45
N ALA A 61 -1.66 0.80 -18.59
CA ALA A 61 -1.52 2.24 -18.73
C ALA A 61 -0.41 2.67 -19.72
N LYS A 62 0.36 1.72 -20.26
CA LYS A 62 1.54 1.94 -21.12
C LYS A 62 2.61 2.83 -20.47
N MET A 63 2.91 2.56 -19.20
CA MET A 63 3.93 3.27 -18.42
C MET A 63 5.17 2.40 -18.22
N GLU A 64 6.36 2.93 -18.49
CA GLU A 64 7.63 2.31 -18.14
C GLU A 64 8.01 2.74 -16.71
N SER A 65 8.45 1.79 -15.87
CA SER A 65 8.79 2.07 -14.48
C SER A 65 10.27 1.84 -14.18
N GLU A 66 11.06 2.92 -14.21
CA GLU A 66 12.39 2.95 -13.58
C GLU A 66 12.33 3.20 -12.05
N VAL A 67 11.19 3.70 -11.57
CA VAL A 67 11.01 4.25 -10.21
C VAL A 67 10.59 3.20 -9.18
N LEU A 68 10.09 2.03 -9.60
CA LEU A 68 9.72 0.94 -8.69
C LEU A 68 10.91 0.02 -8.44
N GLY A 69 11.64 0.30 -7.36
CA GLY A 69 12.77 -0.51 -6.89
C GLY A 69 12.48 -2.01 -6.91
N PRO A 70 13.06 -2.79 -7.84
CA PRO A 70 12.81 -4.22 -7.93
C PRO A 70 13.44 -5.03 -6.79
N HIS A 71 14.15 -4.38 -5.87
CA HIS A 71 15.20 -5.04 -5.10
C HIS A 71 14.73 -5.71 -3.81
N LEU A 72 13.60 -5.32 -3.22
CA LEU A 72 13.02 -6.07 -2.11
C LEU A 72 12.40 -7.40 -2.57
N ARG A 73 12.06 -7.53 -3.87
CA ARG A 73 11.56 -8.78 -4.50
C ARG A 73 12.53 -9.96 -4.33
N LYS A 74 13.85 -9.69 -4.20
CA LYS A 74 14.89 -10.73 -4.04
C LYS A 74 15.28 -11.01 -2.60
N LEU A 75 15.05 -10.08 -1.67
CA LEU A 75 15.61 -10.17 -0.31
C LEU A 75 14.78 -11.06 0.64
N ARG A 76 13.51 -11.34 0.34
CA ARG A 76 12.62 -12.06 1.28
C ARG A 76 11.86 -13.26 0.72
N GLY A 77 12.03 -13.61 -0.57
CA GLY A 77 11.27 -14.72 -1.18
C GLY A 77 9.75 -14.55 -1.12
N MET A 78 9.24 -13.33 -0.88
CA MET A 78 7.82 -13.00 -0.87
C MET A 78 7.40 -12.51 -2.26
N ASP A 79 6.27 -13.01 -2.76
CA ASP A 79 5.67 -12.54 -4.01
C ASP A 79 5.29 -11.05 -3.88
N SER A 80 5.64 -10.24 -4.88
CA SER A 80 5.37 -8.79 -4.97
C SER A 80 3.92 -8.44 -4.63
N MET A 81 2.97 -9.31 -4.99
CA MET A 81 1.55 -9.09 -4.73
C MET A 81 1.18 -9.11 -3.23
N ALA A 82 2.00 -9.72 -2.37
CA ALA A 82 1.69 -9.91 -0.95
C ALA A 82 2.03 -8.69 -0.07
N LEU A 83 2.93 -7.80 -0.50
CA LEU A 83 3.29 -6.58 0.24
C LEU A 83 2.47 -5.37 -0.19
N GLU A 84 2.04 -5.35 -1.45
CA GLU A 84 1.29 -4.24 -2.05
C GLU A 84 -0.14 -4.12 -1.47
N ALA A 85 -0.65 -5.09 -0.71
CA ALA A 85 -2.03 -5.07 -0.23
C ALA A 85 -2.17 -4.93 1.30
N LEU A 86 -1.09 -4.86 2.07
CA LEU A 86 -1.23 -4.97 3.53
C LEU A 86 -1.67 -3.64 4.16
N PRO A 87 -2.61 -3.64 5.12
CA PRO A 87 -2.99 -2.43 5.83
C PRO A 87 -1.79 -1.72 6.48
N VAL A 88 -1.93 -0.40 6.70
CA VAL A 88 -0.88 0.41 7.35
C VAL A 88 -0.49 -0.09 8.75
N PHE A 89 -1.44 -0.73 9.44
CA PHE A 89 -1.25 -1.31 10.77
C PHE A 89 -0.72 -2.76 10.74
N HIS A 90 -0.24 -3.26 9.62
CA HIS A 90 0.34 -4.60 9.53
C HIS A 90 1.85 -4.56 9.82
N SER A 91 2.39 -5.50 10.61
CA SER A 91 3.82 -5.54 10.98
C SER A 91 4.75 -5.64 9.77
N SER A 92 4.39 -6.43 8.76
CA SER A 92 5.14 -6.50 7.49
C SER A 92 5.28 -5.14 6.81
N THR A 93 4.26 -4.27 6.85
CA THR A 93 4.33 -2.91 6.30
C THR A 93 5.43 -2.12 7.00
N LEU A 94 5.45 -2.14 8.35
CA LEU A 94 6.52 -1.50 9.14
C LEU A 94 7.91 -2.05 8.77
N ARG A 95 8.07 -3.37 8.77
CA ARG A 95 9.38 -4.02 8.50
C ARG A 95 9.94 -3.68 7.13
N VAL A 96 9.09 -3.59 6.11
CA VAL A 96 9.50 -3.22 4.75
C VAL A 96 9.93 -1.76 4.69
N LEU A 97 9.16 -0.88 5.33
CA LEU A 97 9.48 0.55 5.38
C LEU A 97 10.77 0.84 6.15
N GLU A 98 11.01 0.11 7.24
CA GLU A 98 12.27 0.18 8.01
C GLU A 98 13.49 -0.15 7.16
N GLU A 99 13.42 -1.27 6.43
CA GLU A 99 14.52 -1.72 5.57
C GLU A 99 14.73 -0.76 4.39
N ALA A 100 13.65 -0.29 3.76
CA ALA A 100 13.71 0.67 2.68
C ALA A 100 14.30 2.01 3.14
N TYR A 101 13.88 2.52 4.30
CA TYR A 101 14.41 3.78 4.82
C TYR A 101 15.91 3.74 5.10
N GLY A 102 16.45 2.57 5.48
CA GLY A 102 17.90 2.39 5.66
C GLY A 102 18.71 2.28 4.35
N CYS A 103 18.06 2.03 3.22
CA CYS A 103 18.72 1.66 1.97
C CYS A 103 18.53 2.67 0.83
N TYR A 104 17.48 3.49 0.87
CA TYR A 104 17.10 4.41 -0.21
C TYR A 104 17.19 5.88 0.26
N SER A 105 17.46 6.80 -0.67
CA SER A 105 17.57 8.24 -0.33
C SER A 105 16.21 8.86 -0.01
N ARG A 106 15.13 8.32 -0.59
CA ARG A 106 13.75 8.66 -0.31
C ARG A 106 12.92 7.40 -0.17
N THR A 107 12.02 7.40 0.81
CA THR A 107 11.02 6.35 0.99
C THR A 107 9.64 6.97 0.91
N VAL A 108 8.79 6.44 0.05
CA VAL A 108 7.42 6.88 -0.17
C VAL A 108 6.49 5.71 0.13
N LEU A 109 5.51 5.93 0.99
CA LEU A 109 4.41 5.02 1.23
C LEU A 109 3.14 5.61 0.59
N MET A 110 2.64 4.97 -0.45
CA MET A 110 1.29 5.25 -0.93
C MET A 110 0.32 4.45 -0.07
N VAL A 111 -0.30 5.14 0.88
CA VAL A 111 -0.94 4.48 2.01
C VAL A 111 -2.18 3.73 1.55
N PRO A 112 -2.25 2.40 1.77
CA PRO A 112 -3.33 1.56 1.26
C PRO A 112 -4.63 1.88 1.97
N ASN A 113 -5.77 1.76 1.31
CA ASN A 113 -7.05 2.05 1.96
C ASN A 113 -7.24 1.17 3.21
N TRP A 114 -7.37 1.78 4.40
CA TRP A 114 -7.31 1.05 5.67
C TRP A 114 -8.61 1.07 6.49
N TYR A 115 -9.61 1.85 6.08
CA TYR A 115 -10.80 2.12 6.89
C TYR A 115 -12.12 1.61 6.29
N PHE A 116 -12.11 0.50 5.54
CA PHE A 116 -13.34 -0.08 5.00
C PHE A 116 -13.46 -1.56 5.30
N GLY A 117 -14.49 -1.91 6.09
CA GLY A 117 -15.02 -3.27 6.19
C GLY A 117 -14.00 -4.33 6.58
N ASN A 118 -13.00 -4.03 7.42
CA ASN A 118 -11.96 -5.01 7.71
C ASN A 118 -12.49 -6.14 8.61
N ARG A 119 -12.34 -7.40 8.18
CA ARG A 119 -12.75 -8.57 8.99
C ARG A 119 -12.02 -8.68 10.34
N TYR A 120 -10.88 -8.02 10.49
CA TYR A 120 -10.02 -8.01 11.67
C TYR A 120 -10.13 -6.73 12.51
N VAL A 121 -11.16 -5.88 12.28
CA VAL A 121 -11.34 -4.64 13.04
C VAL A 121 -11.37 -4.86 14.56
N ASP A 122 -11.95 -5.97 15.00
CA ASP A 122 -12.03 -6.32 16.43
C ASP A 122 -10.64 -6.56 17.04
N SER A 123 -9.67 -7.01 16.24
CA SER A 123 -8.27 -7.20 16.66
C SER A 123 -7.49 -5.90 16.82
N LEU A 124 -8.02 -4.77 16.33
CA LEU A 124 -7.39 -3.45 16.41
C LEU A 124 -7.76 -2.67 17.68
N VAL A 125 -8.56 -3.25 18.57
CA VAL A 125 -8.97 -2.63 19.85
C VAL A 125 -7.91 -2.87 20.95
N SER A 126 -6.67 -3.22 20.58
CA SER A 126 -5.57 -3.45 21.53
C SER A 126 -4.58 -2.28 21.56
N ASP A 127 -3.66 -2.29 22.54
CA ASP A 127 -2.57 -1.31 22.65
C ASP A 127 -1.45 -1.53 21.61
N GLN A 128 -1.51 -2.65 20.88
CA GLN A 128 -0.53 -2.97 19.85
C GLN A 128 -0.77 -2.10 18.62
N LEU A 129 0.28 -1.41 18.15
CA LEU A 129 0.17 -0.51 17.01
C LEU A 129 0.18 -1.27 15.67
N PHE A 130 1.09 -2.22 15.52
CA PHE A 130 1.26 -3.03 14.31
C PHE A 130 0.97 -4.48 14.61
N HIS A 131 0.09 -5.10 13.82
CA HIS A 131 -0.43 -6.44 14.04
C HIS A 131 0.11 -7.43 13.00
N ASP A 132 0.39 -8.65 13.45
CA ASP A 132 0.69 -9.80 12.59
C ASP A 132 -0.62 -10.45 12.14
N LEU A 133 -1.33 -9.78 11.24
CA LEU A 133 -2.58 -10.30 10.69
C LEU A 133 -2.31 -11.30 9.56
N PRO A 134 -3.27 -12.16 9.23
CA PRO A 134 -3.19 -12.95 8.01
C PRO A 134 -3.05 -12.07 6.76
N PRO A 135 -2.40 -12.54 5.69
CA PRO A 135 -2.22 -11.76 4.46
C PRO A 135 -3.53 -11.31 3.79
N ASP A 136 -4.66 -11.98 4.08
CA ASP A 136 -5.99 -11.61 3.62
C ASP A 136 -6.67 -10.53 4.49
N ALA A 137 -5.92 -9.89 5.39
CA ALA A 137 -6.37 -8.77 6.21
C ALA A 137 -6.75 -7.50 5.45
N TYR A 138 -6.81 -7.57 4.12
CA TYR A 138 -7.37 -6.54 3.26
C TYR A 138 -8.81 -6.84 2.78
N ASN A 139 -9.40 -7.97 3.19
CA ASN A 139 -10.74 -8.34 2.75
C ASN A 139 -11.80 -7.37 3.31
N VAL A 140 -12.36 -6.55 2.41
CA VAL A 140 -13.50 -5.68 2.68
C VAL A 140 -14.77 -6.53 2.77
N VAL A 141 -15.32 -6.59 3.98
CA VAL A 141 -16.59 -7.20 4.34
C VAL A 141 -17.64 -6.10 4.37
N ARG A 142 -18.63 -6.14 3.47
CA ARG A 142 -19.62 -5.06 3.30
C ARG A 142 -20.43 -4.82 4.58
N GLU A 143 -20.72 -5.90 5.31
CA GLU A 143 -21.48 -5.91 6.56
C GLU A 143 -20.71 -5.22 7.71
N ARG A 144 -19.41 -5.02 7.53
CA ARG A 144 -18.48 -4.34 8.47
C ARG A 144 -18.18 -2.89 8.06
N VAL A 145 -18.86 -2.34 7.05
CA VAL A 145 -18.72 -0.93 6.67
C VAL A 145 -19.66 -0.11 7.53
N LYS A 146 -19.27 0.10 8.80
CA LYS A 146 -20.07 0.83 9.81
C LYS A 146 -19.26 1.99 10.42
N PRO A 147 -19.92 3.08 10.86
CA PRO A 147 -19.23 4.23 11.45
C PRO A 147 -18.28 3.86 12.60
N MET A 148 -18.72 3.05 13.56
CA MET A 148 -17.91 2.64 14.72
C MET A 148 -16.67 1.82 14.33
N GLU A 149 -16.80 0.91 13.37
CA GLU A 149 -15.68 0.10 12.88
C GLU A 149 -14.68 0.95 12.10
N ASN A 150 -15.17 1.91 11.32
CA ASN A 150 -14.33 2.87 10.63
C ASN A 150 -13.59 3.80 11.60
N GLU A 151 -14.20 4.19 12.72
CA GLU A 151 -13.54 4.97 13.78
C GLU A 151 -12.36 4.21 14.38
N ILE A 152 -12.54 2.92 14.72
CA ILE A 152 -11.45 2.06 15.22
C ILE A 152 -10.30 1.98 14.21
N MET A 153 -10.63 1.68 12.94
CA MET A 153 -9.62 1.56 11.88
C MET A 153 -8.91 2.87 11.58
N VAL A 154 -9.63 4.00 11.54
CA VAL A 154 -9.05 5.32 11.33
C VAL A 154 -8.12 5.67 12.48
N ARG A 155 -8.58 5.53 13.73
CA ARG A 155 -7.76 5.79 14.91
C ARG A 155 -6.47 4.98 14.88
N GLN A 156 -6.57 3.67 14.62
CA GLN A 156 -5.39 2.80 14.54
C GLN A 156 -4.45 3.20 13.40
N GLY A 157 -4.99 3.44 12.22
CA GLY A 157 -4.21 3.84 11.05
C GLY A 157 -3.48 5.17 11.26
N LEU A 158 -4.15 6.16 11.87
CA LEU A 158 -3.53 7.44 12.22
C LEU A 158 -2.42 7.30 13.26
N SER A 159 -2.59 6.43 14.26
CA SER A 159 -1.53 6.15 15.22
C SER A 159 -0.32 5.49 14.56
N CYS A 160 -0.53 4.57 13.61
CA CYS A 160 0.55 3.97 12.82
C CYS A 160 1.28 5.01 11.98
N LEU A 161 0.54 5.88 11.28
CA LEU A 161 1.12 6.96 10.48
C LEU A 161 1.89 7.96 11.33
N GLN A 162 1.40 8.27 12.53
CA GLN A 162 2.10 9.13 13.50
C GLN A 162 3.43 8.52 13.92
N HIS A 163 3.45 7.21 14.19
CA HIS A 163 4.68 6.49 14.50
C HIS A 163 5.65 6.47 13.32
N LEU A 164 5.18 6.22 12.10
CA LEU A 164 6.02 6.23 10.90
C LEU A 164 6.60 7.62 10.65
N ALA A 165 5.79 8.68 10.77
CA ALA A 165 6.25 10.06 10.56
C ALA A 165 7.29 10.50 11.61
N SER A 166 7.16 10.05 12.87
CA SER A 166 8.14 10.39 13.91
C SER A 166 9.42 9.57 13.79
N ARG A 167 9.32 8.29 13.44
CA ARG A 167 10.47 7.38 13.27
C ARG A 167 11.25 7.65 11.98
N PHE A 168 10.56 8.08 10.92
CA PHE A 168 11.10 8.30 9.58
C PHE A 168 10.74 9.71 9.08
N PRO A 169 11.39 10.77 9.59
CA PRO A 169 10.98 12.16 9.34
C PRO A 169 10.97 12.56 7.86
N ASP A 170 11.83 11.96 7.04
CA ASP A 170 11.90 12.26 5.60
C ASP A 170 10.99 11.37 4.74
N MET A 171 10.33 10.37 5.33
CA MET A 171 9.39 9.51 4.62
C MET A 171 8.20 10.32 4.13
N LYS A 172 7.75 10.02 2.91
CA LYS A 172 6.59 10.68 2.31
C LYS A 172 5.39 9.75 2.19
N PHE A 173 4.20 10.32 2.28
CA PHE A 173 2.91 9.66 2.19
C PHE A 173 2.12 10.15 0.99
N ILE A 174 1.54 9.22 0.23
CA ILE A 174 0.54 9.53 -0.80
C ILE A 174 -0.79 8.93 -0.35
N PHE A 175 -1.77 9.76 -0.02
CA PHE A 175 -3.11 9.34 0.44
C PHE A 175 -4.10 9.15 -0.73
N TRP A 176 -3.72 8.39 -1.75
CA TRP A 176 -4.46 8.28 -3.02
C TRP A 176 -5.88 7.72 -2.88
N CYS A 177 -6.01 6.52 -2.32
CA CYS A 177 -7.33 5.87 -2.17
C CYS A 177 -8.20 6.65 -1.18
N MET A 178 -7.62 7.24 -0.14
CA MET A 178 -8.34 8.13 0.78
C MET A 178 -8.88 9.35 0.05
N ALA A 179 -8.06 10.04 -0.74
CA ALA A 179 -8.48 11.16 -1.56
C ALA A 179 -9.66 10.78 -2.46
N ARG A 180 -9.58 9.63 -3.15
CA ARG A 180 -10.69 9.12 -3.99
C ARG A 180 -11.99 9.03 -3.20
N ARG A 181 -11.94 8.50 -1.98
CA ARG A 181 -13.14 8.20 -1.18
C ARG A 181 -13.71 9.41 -0.49
N THR A 182 -12.89 10.36 -0.06
CA THR A 182 -13.35 11.47 0.78
C THR A 182 -13.54 12.77 0.00
N LEU A 183 -12.95 12.88 -1.20
CA LEU A 183 -13.16 14.02 -2.08
C LEU A 183 -14.36 13.84 -3.01
N ILE A 184 -15.00 12.67 -3.11
CA ILE A 184 -16.24 12.55 -3.89
C ILE A 184 -17.43 12.92 -3.00
N PRO A 185 -18.32 13.84 -3.44
CA PRO A 185 -19.56 14.12 -2.71
C PRO A 185 -20.36 12.83 -2.43
N ASN A 186 -20.95 12.72 -1.23
CA ASN A 186 -21.81 11.60 -0.79
C ASN A 186 -21.12 10.23 -0.56
N HIS A 187 -19.79 10.13 -0.67
CA HIS A 187 -19.03 8.91 -0.33
C HIS A 187 -18.45 8.90 1.10
N THR A 188 -18.73 9.94 1.90
CA THR A 188 -18.10 10.22 3.19
C THR A 188 -18.92 9.81 4.42
N SER A 189 -20.16 9.34 4.27
CA SER A 189 -21.08 9.19 5.41
C SER A 189 -20.60 8.24 6.51
N THR A 190 -19.68 7.32 6.19
CA THR A 190 -19.15 6.34 7.15
C THR A 190 -17.72 6.66 7.61
N VAL A 191 -17.06 7.70 7.08
CA VAL A 191 -15.66 8.02 7.41
C VAL A 191 -15.64 9.15 8.43
N PRO A 192 -15.06 8.95 9.62
CA PRO A 192 -14.97 10.02 10.62
C PRO A 192 -14.09 11.18 10.10
N LEU A 193 -14.33 12.39 10.62
CA LEU A 193 -13.75 13.63 10.10
C LEU A 193 -12.22 13.58 10.08
N GLU A 194 -11.59 13.08 11.14
CA GLU A 194 -10.15 12.93 11.28
C GLU A 194 -9.55 11.91 10.30
N GLY A 195 -10.37 11.04 9.70
CA GLY A 195 -9.99 10.11 8.64
C GLY A 195 -10.19 10.66 7.22
N GLN A 196 -10.68 11.90 7.08
CA GLN A 196 -10.90 12.52 5.78
C GLN A 196 -9.61 13.13 5.22
N TYR A 197 -9.45 13.06 3.89
CA TYR A 197 -8.23 13.46 3.19
C TYR A 197 -7.69 14.83 3.62
N LEU A 198 -8.54 15.86 3.66
CA LEU A 198 -8.09 17.22 4.00
C LEU A 198 -7.55 17.30 5.43
N GLN A 199 -8.16 16.59 6.38
CA GLN A 199 -7.70 16.55 7.77
C GLN A 199 -6.39 15.78 7.92
N VAL A 200 -6.30 14.62 7.26
CA VAL A 200 -5.10 13.77 7.30
C VAL A 200 -3.92 14.44 6.62
N SER A 201 -4.13 15.02 5.42
CA SER A 201 -3.09 15.76 4.69
C SER A 201 -2.57 16.94 5.51
N SER A 202 -3.48 17.70 6.15
CA SER A 202 -3.09 18.80 7.04
C SER A 202 -2.28 18.31 8.26
N ARG A 203 -2.72 17.24 8.91
CA ARG A 203 -2.04 16.64 10.07
C ARG A 203 -0.63 16.19 9.75
N PHE A 204 -0.42 15.60 8.57
CA PHE A 204 0.88 15.10 8.11
C PHE A 204 1.51 15.99 7.03
N ARG A 205 1.29 17.31 7.06
CA ARG A 205 1.68 18.23 5.98
C ARG A 205 3.14 18.12 5.55
N ASN A 206 4.06 17.86 6.47
CA ASN A 206 5.49 17.75 6.19
C ASN A 206 5.86 16.41 5.51
N ASN A 207 5.03 15.39 5.72
CA ASN A 207 5.22 14.05 5.16
C ASN A 207 4.33 13.81 3.95
N THR A 208 3.35 14.66 3.64
CA THR A 208 2.37 14.38 2.58
C THR A 208 2.83 14.89 1.21
N LEU A 209 2.73 14.05 0.18
CA LEU A 209 2.70 14.49 -1.21
C LEU A 209 1.24 14.68 -1.61
N ASP A 210 0.79 15.93 -1.60
CA ASP A 210 -0.63 16.28 -1.74
C ASP A 210 -1.09 16.06 -3.18
N VAL A 211 -2.06 15.16 -3.39
CA VAL A 211 -2.61 14.89 -4.74
C VAL A 211 -3.34 16.10 -5.34
N LEU A 212 -3.67 17.10 -4.52
CA LEU A 212 -4.25 18.37 -4.94
C LEU A 212 -3.20 19.45 -5.27
N GLN A 213 -1.91 19.16 -5.08
CA GLN A 213 -0.82 20.09 -5.42
C GLN A 213 -0.80 20.44 -6.92
N TYR A 214 -1.10 19.46 -7.77
CA TYR A 214 -1.08 19.59 -9.23
C TYR A 214 -2.43 19.31 -9.89
N SER A 215 -3.50 19.22 -9.08
CA SER A 215 -4.84 18.88 -9.55
C SER A 215 -5.87 19.54 -8.64
N ASP A 216 -6.96 20.05 -9.21
CA ASP A 216 -8.14 20.34 -8.40
C ASP A 216 -8.92 19.05 -8.08
N ARG A 217 -9.93 19.18 -7.20
CA ARG A 217 -10.81 18.09 -6.75
C ARG A 217 -11.53 17.39 -7.90
N ASP A 218 -12.07 18.14 -8.84
CA ASP A 218 -12.85 17.60 -9.95
C ASP A 218 -11.94 16.89 -10.95
N THR A 219 -10.79 17.49 -11.24
CA THR A 219 -9.75 16.90 -12.09
C THR A 219 -9.24 15.58 -11.52
N PHE A 220 -8.93 15.54 -10.21
CA PHE A 220 -8.46 14.34 -9.54
C PHE A 220 -9.50 13.21 -9.61
N THR A 221 -10.76 13.53 -9.30
CA THR A 221 -11.82 12.51 -9.25
C THR A 221 -12.26 12.01 -10.62
N ARG A 222 -12.16 12.81 -11.69
CA ARG A 222 -12.64 12.44 -13.03
C ARG A 222 -11.54 11.94 -13.97
N HIS A 223 -10.39 12.61 -13.97
CA HIS A 223 -9.34 12.39 -14.97
C HIS A 223 -8.22 11.46 -14.48
N HIS A 224 -7.93 11.43 -13.18
CA HIS A 224 -6.86 10.59 -12.64
C HIS A 224 -7.31 9.16 -12.24
N MET A 225 -8.62 8.90 -12.19
CA MET A 225 -9.20 7.66 -11.66
C MET A 225 -9.87 6.83 -12.77
N LYS A 226 -9.56 5.52 -12.80
CA LYS A 226 -10.16 4.52 -13.70
C LYS A 226 -11.52 4.08 -13.20
N ASP A 227 -11.67 3.90 -11.89
CA ASP A 227 -12.89 3.38 -11.27
C ASP A 227 -13.15 3.95 -9.86
N ASN A 228 -14.22 3.45 -9.22
CA ASN A 228 -14.59 3.84 -7.86
C ASN A 228 -13.71 3.20 -6.78
N ASN A 229 -12.87 2.22 -7.13
CA ASN A 229 -11.97 1.57 -6.18
C ASN A 229 -10.69 2.37 -5.95
N GLY A 230 -10.37 3.29 -6.87
CA GLY A 230 -9.20 4.16 -6.77
C GLY A 230 -8.05 3.71 -7.67
N HIS A 231 -8.30 2.83 -8.65
CA HIS A 231 -7.28 2.48 -9.64
C HIS A 231 -6.90 3.73 -10.46
N PRO A 232 -5.60 4.07 -10.59
CA PRO A 232 -5.19 5.19 -11.42
C PRO A 232 -5.43 4.93 -12.92
N LYS A 233 -5.74 5.99 -13.68
CA LYS A 233 -5.53 6.02 -15.14
C LYS A 233 -4.08 6.41 -15.44
N ARG A 234 -3.70 6.42 -16.73
CA ARG A 234 -2.40 6.96 -17.17
C ARG A 234 -2.10 8.34 -16.58
N GLN A 235 -3.03 9.29 -16.69
CA GLN A 235 -2.86 10.62 -16.11
C GLN A 235 -2.72 10.58 -14.57
N GLY A 236 -3.32 9.58 -13.92
CA GLY A 236 -3.15 9.37 -12.48
C GLY A 236 -1.76 8.87 -12.10
N TYR A 237 -1.20 7.94 -12.89
CA TYR A 237 0.20 7.54 -12.75
C TYR A 237 1.15 8.72 -13.03
N ASP A 238 0.88 9.51 -14.06
CA ASP A 238 1.66 10.73 -14.35
C ASP A 238 1.67 11.70 -13.15
N LEU A 239 0.51 11.90 -12.50
CA LEU A 239 0.42 12.72 -11.29
C LEU A 239 1.26 12.12 -10.14
N ILE A 240 1.18 10.81 -9.91
CA ILE A 240 1.97 10.12 -8.87
C ILE A 240 3.47 10.29 -9.13
N PHE A 241 3.92 10.12 -10.37
CA PHE A 241 5.33 10.31 -10.72
C PHE A 241 5.77 11.77 -10.51
N ARG A 242 4.99 12.75 -10.94
CA ARG A 242 5.29 14.17 -10.67
C ARG A 242 5.41 14.49 -9.19
N LEU A 243 4.55 13.91 -8.36
CA LEU A 243 4.63 14.06 -6.89
C LEU A 243 5.95 13.47 -6.35
N ILE A 244 6.36 12.31 -6.84
CA ILE A 244 7.63 11.67 -6.44
C ILE A 244 8.84 12.45 -6.96
N GLU A 245 8.79 12.95 -8.19
CA GLU A 245 9.86 13.78 -8.76
C GLU A 245 10.06 15.07 -7.96
N SER A 246 9.01 15.64 -7.38
CA SER A 246 9.09 16.88 -6.59
C SER A 246 9.93 16.78 -5.30
N ILE A 247 10.27 15.57 -4.85
CA ILE A 247 11.12 15.32 -3.67
C ILE A 247 12.53 14.82 -4.01
N LEU A 248 12.83 14.71 -5.31
CA LEU A 248 14.18 14.44 -5.78
C LEU A 248 15.05 15.70 -5.65
N PRO A 249 16.33 15.54 -5.31
CA PRO A 249 17.29 16.66 -5.27
C PRO A 249 17.61 17.23 -6.65
#